data_AF-A0A845GBK0-F1
#
_entry.id   AF-A0A845GBK0-F1
#
_cell.length_a   1.000
_cell.length_b   1.000
_cell.length_c   1.000
_cell.angle_alpha   90.00
_cell.angle_beta   90.00
_cell.angle_gamma   90.00
#
_symmetry.space_group_name_H-M   'P 1'
#
loop_
_entity.id
_entity.type
_entity.pdbx_description
1 polymer ?
#
loop_
_entity_poly.entity_id
_entity_poly.type
_entity_poly.pdbx_seq_one_letter_code
_entity_poly.pdbx_strand_id
1 'polypeptide(L)'
;MAVYFNLGHGTKPLVHSANYPWPYDIDVCFDAVRHPIAFSEGVGHGSAGCAVAAPEALEQKWREHFEITKSSWLIPYIENLVRGIPLPRDEIVSRFIELSGKEPDSYESKFS
;
A
#
# COMPACT_ATOMS: atom_id res chain seq x y z
N MET A 1 -2.89 9.49 -15.94
CA MET A 1 -1.89 8.68 -15.21
C MET A 1 -2.61 8.05 -14.04
N ALA A 2 -2.21 6.86 -13.61
CA ALA A 2 -2.89 6.17 -12.51
C ALA A 2 -2.65 6.93 -11.21
N VAL A 3 -3.68 7.13 -10.39
CA VAL A 3 -3.57 7.82 -9.09
C VAL A 3 -3.52 6.77 -7.99
N TYR A 4 -2.46 6.81 -7.19
CA TYR A 4 -2.27 5.94 -6.04
C TYR A 4 -2.55 6.72 -4.76
N PHE A 5 -3.18 6.06 -3.80
CA PHE A 5 -3.48 6.59 -2.48
C PHE A 5 -2.70 5.79 -1.44
N ASN A 6 -1.94 6.47 -0.59
CA ASN A 6 -1.23 5.83 0.51
C ASN A 6 -2.24 5.41 1.59
N LEU A 7 -2.43 4.11 1.75
CA LEU A 7 -3.39 3.49 2.68
C LEU A 7 -2.70 2.69 3.79
N GLY A 8 -1.39 2.75 3.87
CA GLY A 8 -0.59 2.15 4.92
C GLY A 8 0.74 2.85 5.00
N HIS A 9 1.06 3.38 6.18
CA HIS A 9 2.37 3.94 6.49
C HIS A 9 2.81 3.41 7.86
N GLY A 10 4.04 2.93 7.94
CA GLY A 10 4.62 2.41 9.16
C GLY A 10 6.12 2.43 9.12
N THR A 11 6.75 2.20 10.27
CA THR A 11 8.22 2.16 10.36
C THR A 11 8.70 0.96 11.13
N LYS A 12 9.78 0.33 10.67
CA LYS A 12 10.48 -0.74 11.37
C LYS A 12 11.89 -0.29 11.77
N PRO A 13 12.30 -0.41 13.04
CA PRO A 13 13.66 -0.07 13.45
C PRO A 13 14.71 -0.98 12.81
N LEU A 14 15.75 -0.39 12.22
CA LEU A 14 16.92 -1.12 11.72
C LEU A 14 17.96 -1.25 12.83
N VAL A 15 18.06 -2.45 13.41
CA VAL A 15 18.94 -2.76 14.55
C VAL A 15 20.41 -2.43 14.26
N HIS A 16 20.87 -2.65 13.03
CA HIS A 16 22.26 -2.40 12.62
C HIS A 16 22.52 -0.96 12.15
N SER A 17 21.51 -0.09 12.19
CA SER A 17 21.58 1.31 11.75
C SER A 17 21.08 2.25 12.85
N ALA A 18 21.57 2.05 14.08
CA ALA A 18 21.18 2.84 15.25
C ALA A 18 19.66 2.93 15.48
N ASN A 19 18.92 1.84 15.19
CA ASN A 19 17.45 1.78 15.26
C ASN A 19 16.75 2.83 14.40
N TYR A 20 17.34 3.20 13.26
CA TYR A 20 16.71 4.10 12.31
C TYR A 20 15.30 3.59 11.93
N PRO A 21 14.25 4.43 11.99
CA PRO A 21 12.88 4.02 11.66
C PRO A 21 12.74 3.92 10.14
N TRP A 22 12.95 2.72 9.59
CA TRP A 22 12.83 2.47 8.15
C TRP A 22 11.37 2.48 7.73
N PRO A 23 10.95 3.37 6.82
CA PRO A 23 9.55 3.51 6.43
C PRO A 23 9.14 2.39 5.48
N TYR A 24 7.86 2.05 5.58
CA TYR A 24 7.13 1.11 4.74
C TYR A 24 5.81 1.76 4.35
N ASP A 25 5.46 1.66 3.08
CA ASP A 25 4.24 2.22 2.52
C ASP A 25 3.48 1.18 1.68
N ILE A 26 2.14 1.30 1.71
CA ILE A 26 1.23 0.55 0.84
C ILE A 26 0.31 1.55 0.16
N ASP A 27 0.38 1.60 -1.15
CA ASP A 27 -0.42 2.51 -1.98
C ASP A 27 -1.37 1.72 -2.88
N VAL A 28 -2.58 2.25 -3.07
CA VAL A 28 -3.63 1.59 -3.85
C VAL A 28 -4.17 2.51 -4.93
N CYS A 29 -4.23 2.01 -6.15
CA CYS A 29 -4.93 2.60 -7.28
C CYS A 29 -6.32 1.99 -7.40
N PHE A 30 -7.34 2.85 -7.46
CA PHE A 30 -8.74 2.41 -7.60
C PHE A 30 -9.19 2.25 -9.05
N ASP A 31 -8.36 2.67 -10.02
CA ASP A 31 -8.61 2.48 -11.44
C ASP A 31 -8.35 1.03 -11.87
N ALA A 32 -8.95 0.61 -12.98
CA ALA A 32 -8.73 -0.71 -13.58
C ALA A 32 -7.37 -0.80 -14.28
N VAL A 33 -6.28 -0.86 -13.50
CA VAL A 33 -4.90 -0.97 -13.99
C VAL A 33 -4.29 -2.35 -13.73
N ARG A 34 -3.20 -2.68 -14.44
CA ARG A 34 -2.51 -3.97 -14.31
C ARG A 34 -1.88 -4.16 -12.92
N HIS A 35 -1.38 -3.08 -12.33
CA HIS A 35 -0.62 -3.10 -11.07
C HIS A 35 -1.29 -2.20 -10.02
N PRO A 36 -2.46 -2.57 -9.48
CA PRO A 36 -3.26 -1.68 -8.64
C PRO A 36 -2.66 -1.45 -7.25
N ILE A 37 -1.74 -2.29 -6.77
CA ILE A 37 -1.14 -2.19 -5.44
C ILE A 37 0.33 -1.82 -5.60
N ALA A 38 0.82 -0.83 -4.87
CA ALA A 38 2.24 -0.53 -4.77
C ALA A 38 2.72 -0.69 -3.33
N PHE A 39 3.95 -1.21 -3.22
CA PHE A 39 4.68 -1.30 -1.97
C PHE A 39 5.92 -0.45 -2.11
N SER A 40 6.31 0.26 -1.05
CA SER A 40 7.63 0.88 -1.02
C SER A 40 8.26 0.82 0.36
N GLU A 41 9.60 0.78 0.38
CA GLU A 41 10.39 0.84 1.60
C GLU A 41 11.62 1.75 1.45
N GLY A 42 11.99 2.40 2.55
CA GLY A 42 13.24 3.15 2.68
C GLY A 42 13.18 4.65 2.45
N VAL A 43 14.34 5.28 2.61
CA VAL A 43 14.52 6.74 2.61
C VAL A 43 15.46 7.19 1.51
N GLY A 44 15.01 8.05 0.59
CA GLY A 44 15.85 8.69 -0.43
C GLY A 44 15.22 8.77 -1.83
N HIS A 45 15.96 9.37 -2.77
CA HIS A 45 15.59 9.37 -4.19
C HIS A 45 15.79 7.94 -4.73
N GLY A 46 14.68 7.23 -4.93
CA GLY A 46 14.70 5.84 -5.39
C GLY A 46 14.40 4.81 -4.29
N SER A 47 13.55 5.16 -3.30
CA SER A 47 12.89 4.19 -2.42
C SER A 47 12.57 2.91 -3.21
N ALA A 48 12.90 1.75 -2.64
CA ALA A 48 12.65 0.48 -3.30
C ALA A 48 11.14 0.27 -3.30
N GLY A 49 10.51 0.62 -4.42
CA GLY A 49 9.08 0.48 -4.59
C GLY A 49 8.76 -0.27 -5.87
N CYS A 50 7.73 -1.11 -5.81
CA CYS A 50 7.18 -1.74 -7.00
C CYS A 50 5.65 -1.75 -6.93
N ALA A 51 5.05 -1.56 -8.09
CA ALA A 51 3.63 -1.81 -8.30
C ALA A 51 3.46 -3.26 -8.77
N VAL A 52 2.51 -3.96 -8.19
CA VAL A 52 2.25 -5.39 -8.42
C VAL A 52 0.78 -5.63 -8.72
N ALA A 53 0.51 -6.77 -9.35
CA ALA A 53 -0.87 -7.22 -9.57
C ALA A 53 -1.54 -7.61 -8.23
N ALA A 54 -2.87 -7.55 -8.18
CA ALA A 54 -3.64 -7.95 -6.99
C ALA A 54 -3.29 -9.34 -6.42
N PRO A 55 -3.13 -10.43 -7.21
CA PRO A 55 -2.76 -11.73 -6.66
C PRO A 55 -1.32 -11.74 -6.12
N GLU A 56 -0.42 -11.00 -6.75
CA GLU A 56 0.96 -10.88 -6.28
C GLU A 56 1.03 -10.16 -4.94
N ALA A 57 0.20 -9.14 -4.72
CA ALA A 57 0.12 -8.41 -3.44
C ALA A 57 -0.25 -9.31 -2.24
N LEU A 58 -0.85 -10.48 -2.48
CA LEU A 58 -1.21 -11.46 -1.44
C LEU A 58 -0.12 -12.51 -1.19
N GLU A 59 0.98 -12.47 -1.93
CA GLU A 59 2.11 -13.38 -1.73
C GLU A 59 2.78 -13.18 -0.36
N GLN A 60 3.35 -14.26 0.18
CA GLN A 60 4.01 -14.26 1.49
C GLN A 60 5.06 -13.15 1.66
N LYS A 61 5.74 -12.78 0.57
CA LYS A 61 6.79 -11.75 0.56
C LYS A 61 6.29 -10.36 0.97
N TRP A 62 5.00 -10.07 0.81
CA TRP A 62 4.41 -8.77 1.16
C TRP A 62 3.78 -8.70 2.53
N ARG A 63 3.66 -9.82 3.26
CA ARG A 63 3.00 -9.84 4.58
C ARG A 63 3.62 -8.86 5.56
N GLU A 64 4.95 -8.74 5.54
CA GLU A 64 5.67 -7.82 6.41
C GLU A 64 5.25 -6.36 6.21
N HIS A 65 4.95 -5.93 4.97
CA HIS A 65 4.47 -4.57 4.72
C HIS A 65 3.11 -4.33 5.40
N PHE A 66 2.17 -5.28 5.27
CA PHE A 66 0.87 -5.17 5.93
C PHE A 66 0.96 -5.17 7.45
N GLU A 67 1.89 -5.95 8.01
CA GLU A 67 2.11 -6.03 9.46
C GLU A 67 2.71 -4.73 10.00
N ILE A 68 3.76 -4.20 9.36
CA ILE A 68 4.45 -2.96 9.78
C ILE A 68 3.52 -1.75 9.68
N THR A 69 2.75 -1.66 8.58
CA THR A 69 1.81 -0.56 8.33
C THR A 69 0.48 -0.72 9.06
N LYS A 70 0.24 -1.88 9.69
CA LYS A 70 -1.05 -2.27 10.29
C LYS A 70 -2.21 -2.25 9.30
N SER A 71 -1.93 -2.46 8.02
CA SER A 71 -2.91 -2.38 6.93
C SER A 71 -3.48 -3.73 6.50
N SER A 72 -3.43 -4.76 7.36
CA SER A 72 -4.05 -6.07 7.08
C SER A 72 -5.57 -5.99 6.79
N TRP A 73 -6.23 -4.90 7.17
CA TRP A 73 -7.62 -4.62 6.83
C TRP A 73 -7.86 -4.43 5.32
N LEU A 74 -6.82 -4.17 4.52
CA LEU A 74 -6.89 -4.10 3.06
C LEU A 74 -7.01 -5.48 2.39
N ILE A 75 -6.57 -6.54 3.06
CA ILE A 75 -6.46 -7.89 2.47
C ILE A 75 -7.80 -8.38 1.89
N PRO A 76 -8.96 -8.29 2.59
CA PRO A 76 -10.24 -8.72 2.02
C PRO A 76 -10.63 -7.97 0.74
N TYR A 77 -10.26 -6.68 0.62
CA TYR A 77 -10.51 -5.90 -0.59
C TYR A 77 -9.62 -6.35 -1.75
N ILE A 78 -8.36 -6.68 -1.48
CA ILE A 78 -7.44 -7.22 -2.48
C ILE A 78 -7.89 -8.61 -2.94
N GLU A 79 -8.38 -9.46 -2.03
CA GLU A 79 -8.98 -10.77 -2.37
C GLU A 79 -10.21 -10.61 -3.29
N ASN A 80 -11.06 -9.63 -3.02
CA ASN A 80 -12.19 -9.28 -3.89
C ASN A 80 -11.71 -8.83 -5.28
N LEU A 81 -10.65 -8.01 -5.33
CA LEU A 81 -10.05 -7.56 -6.59
C LEU A 81 -9.49 -8.72 -7.43
N VAL A 82 -8.87 -9.72 -6.79
CA VAL A 82 -8.44 -10.96 -7.47
C VAL A 82 -9.62 -11.70 -8.12
N ARG A 83 -10.80 -11.63 -7.52
CA ARG A 83 -12.05 -12.21 -8.06
C ARG A 83 -12.72 -11.34 -9.12
N GLY A 84 -12.11 -10.20 -9.49
CA GLY A 84 -12.64 -9.25 -10.46
C GLY A 84 -13.68 -8.28 -9.88
N ILE A 85 -13.82 -8.21 -8.56
CA ILE A 85 -14.70 -7.24 -7.90
C ILE A 85 -13.92 -5.92 -7.73
N PRO A 86 -14.40 -4.79 -8.29
CA PRO A 86 -13.71 -3.50 -8.16
C PRO A 86 -13.57 -3.05 -6.71
N LEU A 87 -12.52 -2.29 -6.42
CA LEU A 87 -12.29 -1.71 -5.09
C LEU A 87 -13.31 -0.60 -4.79
N PRO A 88 -14.08 -0.68 -3.69
CA PRO A 88 -15.01 0.38 -3.31
C PRO A 88 -14.23 1.56 -2.71
N ARG A 89 -13.83 2.52 -3.56
CA ARG A 89 -12.98 3.66 -3.17
C ARG A 89 -13.48 4.39 -1.92
N ASP A 90 -14.74 4.82 -1.92
CA ASP A 90 -15.27 5.66 -0.84
C ASP A 90 -15.33 4.91 0.49
N GLU A 91 -15.61 3.60 0.46
CA GLU A 91 -15.59 2.74 1.64
C GLU A 91 -14.16 2.59 2.19
N ILE A 92 -13.20 2.28 1.32
CA ILE A 92 -11.80 2.08 1.70
C ILE A 92 -11.19 3.38 2.26
N VAL A 93 -11.45 4.52 1.61
CA VAL A 93 -10.98 5.83 2.08
C VAL A 93 -11.63 6.21 3.41
N SER A 94 -12.94 6.00 3.56
CA SER A 94 -13.63 6.25 4.84
C SER A 94 -13.04 5.39 5.96
N ARG A 95 -12.79 4.11 5.67
CA ARG A 95 -12.16 3.19 6.62
C ARG A 95 -10.74 3.62 7.01
N PHE A 96 -9.96 4.11 6.06
CA PHE A 96 -8.63 4.65 6.35
C PHE A 96 -8.72 5.89 7.26
N ILE A 97 -9.66 6.81 7.00
CA ILE A 97 -9.86 8.01 7.82
C ILE A 97 -10.26 7.61 9.25
N GLU A 98 -11.15 6.62 9.42
CA GLU A 98 -11.53 6.10 10.73
C GLU A 98 -10.33 5.55 11.52
N LEU A 99 -9.38 4.90 10.85
CA LEU A 99 -8.23 4.26 11.48
C LEU A 99 -7.06 5.22 11.72
N SER A 100 -6.83 6.17 10.81
CA SER A 100 -5.67 7.07 10.82
C SER A 100 -5.96 8.47 11.35
N GLY A 101 -7.24 8.88 11.36
CA GLY A 101 -7.67 10.24 11.71
C GLY A 101 -7.37 11.30 10.65
N LYS A 102 -6.88 10.92 9.46
CA LYS A 102 -6.57 11.83 8.36
C LYS A 102 -6.95 11.27 6.99
N GLU A 103 -7.03 12.13 5.98
CA GLU A 103 -7.16 11.70 4.59
C GLU A 103 -5.86 11.03 4.09
N PRO A 104 -5.96 10.06 3.17
CA PRO A 104 -4.78 9.45 2.57
C PRO A 104 -4.08 10.43 1.62
N ASP A 105 -2.75 10.43 1.67
CA ASP A 105 -1.93 11.14 0.69
C ASP A 105 -2.09 10.47 -0.68
N SER A 106 -1.95 11.21 -1.78
CA SER A 106 -2.11 10.67 -3.13
C SER A 106 -1.13 11.26 -4.13
N TYR A 107 -0.81 10.48 -5.17
CA TYR A 107 0.13 10.88 -6.21
C TYR A 107 -0.18 10.21 -7.55
N GLU A 108 0.20 10.88 -8.64
CA GLU A 108 0.14 10.28 -9.97
C GLU A 108 1.37 9.41 -10.22
N SER A 109 1.17 8.22 -10.77
CA SER A 109 2.24 7.31 -11.15
C SER A 109 2.17 6.88 -12.61
N LYS A 110 3.36 6.53 -13.15
CA LYS A 110 3.55 5.96 -14.49
C LYS A 110 3.55 4.42 -14.50
N PHE A 111 3.24 3.75 -13.39
CA PHE A 111 3.20 2.28 -13.29
C PHE A 111 2.05 1.60 -14.10
N SER A 112 1.35 2.37 -14.94
CA SER A 112 0.21 1.95 -15.77
C SER A 112 0.52 0.75 -16.66
#